data_AF-A0A1Y6ECM5-F1
#
_entry.id   AF-A0A1Y6ECM5-F1
#
_cell.length_a   1.000
_cell.length_b   1.000
_cell.length_c   1.000
_cell.angle_alpha   90.00
_cell.angle_beta   90.00
_cell.angle_gamma   90.00
#
_symmetry.space_group_name_H-M   'P 1'
#
loop_
_entity.id
_entity.type
_entity.pdbx_description
1 polymer ?
#
loop_
_entity_poly.entity_id
_entity_poly.type
_entity_poly.pdbx_seq_one_letter_code
_entity_poly.pdbx_strand_id
1 'polypeptide(L)'
;MRLHNVLRFVVAAAVVSSVGAVSAADLGGYYGGSCVSYRQSTLPMQPLDVVKQTVWANFESARDGMSNPSVQASRSPAFIWAMEARWACSAAVGYLDGGHLDEESVQKCDCFHARYVSFR
;
A
#
# COMPACT_ATOMS: atom_id res chain seq x y z
N MET A 1 20.79 -11.19 -67.34
CA MET A 1 21.11 -12.62 -67.10
C MET A 1 22.42 -12.75 -66.35
N ARG A 2 22.38 -13.20 -65.10
CA ARG A 2 23.43 -14.00 -64.43
C ARG A 2 22.76 -14.75 -63.27
N LEU A 3 23.10 -16.03 -63.18
CA LEU A 3 22.46 -17.13 -62.46
C LEU A 3 22.87 -17.20 -60.96
N HIS A 4 21.92 -17.67 -60.14
CA HIS A 4 22.00 -18.44 -58.88
C HIS A 4 22.97 -18.01 -57.75
N ASN A 5 22.44 -17.84 -56.53
CA ASN A 5 22.62 -18.89 -55.52
C ASN A 5 21.62 -18.79 -54.36
N VAL A 6 21.13 -19.96 -53.94
CA VAL A 6 20.17 -20.17 -52.86
C VAL A 6 20.92 -20.11 -51.54
N LEU A 7 20.50 -19.26 -50.61
CA LEU A 7 20.91 -19.40 -49.21
C LEU A 7 19.72 -19.11 -48.30
N ARG A 8 19.05 -20.20 -47.91
CA ARG A 8 18.05 -20.23 -46.87
C ARG A 8 18.72 -19.85 -45.55
N PHE A 9 18.37 -18.69 -45.00
CA PHE A 9 18.59 -18.40 -43.59
C PHE A 9 17.23 -18.34 -42.90
N VAL A 10 16.93 -19.42 -42.18
CA VAL A 10 15.85 -19.46 -41.18
C VAL A 10 16.29 -18.54 -40.04
N VAL A 11 15.72 -17.34 -39.97
CA VAL A 11 15.88 -16.48 -38.80
C VAL A 11 14.81 -16.87 -37.79
N ALA A 12 15.12 -17.87 -36.98
CA ALA A 12 14.51 -18.04 -35.67
C ALA A 12 15.32 -17.16 -34.69
N ALA A 13 14.75 -16.04 -34.25
CA ALA A 13 15.34 -15.24 -33.18
C ALA A 13 14.24 -14.91 -32.16
N ALA A 14 14.48 -15.41 -30.96
CA ALA A 14 13.61 -15.45 -29.81
C ALA A 14 13.02 -14.08 -29.44
N VAL A 15 11.73 -14.08 -29.11
CA VAL A 15 11.11 -13.03 -28.29
C VAL A 15 11.78 -13.09 -26.92
N VAL A 16 12.71 -12.17 -26.66
CA VAL A 16 13.23 -11.94 -25.32
C VAL A 16 12.13 -11.22 -24.55
N SER A 17 11.37 -11.98 -23.76
CA SER A 17 10.50 -11.44 -22.73
C SER A 17 11.41 -10.72 -21.73
N SER A 18 11.46 -9.39 -21.80
CA SER A 18 12.00 -8.58 -20.72
C SER A 18 11.08 -8.75 -19.51
N VAL A 19 11.38 -9.75 -18.68
CA VAL A 19 10.96 -9.75 -17.28
C VAL A 19 11.74 -8.61 -16.63
N GLY A 20 11.21 -7.39 -16.80
CA GLY A 20 11.63 -6.27 -15.98
C GLY A 20 11.45 -6.72 -14.55
N ALA A 21 12.53 -6.68 -13.77
CA ALA A 21 12.44 -6.86 -12.33
C ALA A 21 11.37 -5.87 -11.83
N VAL A 22 10.21 -6.39 -11.45
CA VAL A 22 9.28 -5.64 -10.62
C VAL A 22 10.04 -5.46 -9.31
N SER A 23 10.70 -4.31 -9.18
CA SER A 23 11.24 -3.92 -7.89
C SER A 23 10.03 -3.81 -6.97
N ALA A 24 9.97 -4.64 -5.94
CA ALA A 24 9.17 -4.28 -4.79
C ALA A 24 9.62 -2.87 -4.38
N ALA A 25 8.69 -1.93 -4.19
CA ALA A 25 9.03 -0.63 -3.65
C ALA A 25 9.65 -0.88 -2.27
N ASP A 26 10.98 -0.84 -2.23
CA ASP A 26 11.76 -0.96 -1.01
C ASP A 26 11.28 0.14 -0.06
N LEU A 27 10.90 -0.25 1.15
CA LEU A 27 10.64 0.59 2.33
C LEU A 27 11.97 1.25 2.81
N GLY A 28 12.73 1.78 1.86
CA GLY A 28 14.07 2.29 2.04
C GLY A 28 14.03 3.62 2.77
N GLY A 29 14.22 3.55 4.09
CA GLY A 29 14.74 4.65 4.88
C GLY A 29 13.72 5.73 5.22
N TYR A 30 12.74 5.40 6.06
CA TYR A 30 12.23 6.41 6.98
C TYR A 30 11.83 5.84 8.34
N TYR A 31 12.57 6.28 9.35
CA TYR A 31 12.32 6.07 10.77
C TYR A 31 11.57 7.28 11.32
N GLY A 32 10.25 7.24 11.24
CA GLY A 32 9.37 8.18 11.92
C GLY A 32 7.96 7.59 11.98
N GLY A 33 7.40 7.58 13.18
CA GLY A 33 6.13 6.91 13.54
C GLY A 33 6.35 5.46 13.95
N SER A 34 5.99 5.10 15.18
CA SER A 34 6.36 3.86 15.87
C SER A 34 5.60 2.61 15.39
N CYS A 35 5.49 2.39 14.09
CA CYS A 35 4.94 1.14 13.59
C CYS A 35 5.91 0.44 12.63
N VAL A 36 6.87 -0.29 13.21
CA VAL A 36 7.83 -1.12 12.47
C VAL A 36 7.16 -2.43 12.03
N SER A 37 6.18 -2.90 12.81
CA SER A 37 5.33 -4.04 12.47
C SER A 37 3.88 -3.76 12.88
N TYR A 38 2.93 -4.02 11.98
CA TYR A 38 1.50 -3.80 12.27
C TYR A 38 1.01 -4.61 13.47
N ARG A 39 1.64 -5.76 13.75
CA ARG A 39 1.31 -6.63 14.88
C ARG A 39 1.53 -5.99 16.25
N GLN A 40 2.14 -4.81 16.31
CA GLN A 40 2.30 -4.04 17.54
C GLN A 40 1.02 -3.29 17.94
N SER A 41 0.05 -3.14 17.04
CA SER A 41 -1.24 -2.54 17.36
C SER A 41 -2.01 -3.42 18.35
N THR A 42 -2.43 -2.83 19.46
CA THR A 42 -3.32 -3.45 20.45
C THR A 42 -4.79 -3.14 20.17
N LEU A 43 -5.11 -2.48 19.05
CA LEU A 43 -6.46 -2.06 18.72
C LEU A 43 -7.45 -3.23 18.64
N PRO A 44 -7.12 -4.40 18.04
CA PRO A 44 -8.04 -5.54 18.02
C PRO A 44 -8.48 -6.06 19.41
N MET A 45 -7.70 -5.78 20.45
CA MET A 45 -7.98 -6.22 21.83
C MET A 45 -8.91 -5.25 22.58
N GLN A 46 -9.25 -4.10 21.98
CA GLN A 46 -10.14 -3.12 22.58
C GLN A 46 -11.62 -3.54 22.43
N PRO A 47 -12.53 -2.93 23.20
CA PRO A 47 -13.97 -3.11 22.99
C PRO A 47 -14.37 -2.82 21.53
N LEU A 48 -15.32 -3.60 20.99
CA LEU A 48 -15.67 -3.55 19.57
C LEU A 48 -16.14 -2.16 19.11
N ASP A 49 -16.85 -1.42 19.95
CA ASP A 49 -17.27 -0.05 19.69
C ASP A 49 -16.06 0.89 19.56
N VAL A 50 -15.05 0.72 20.40
CA VAL A 50 -13.78 1.46 20.32
C VAL A 50 -13.02 1.10 19.04
N VAL A 51 -12.98 -0.17 18.66
CA VAL A 51 -12.37 -0.62 17.39
C VAL A 51 -13.06 0.04 16.21
N LYS A 52 -14.40 -0.02 16.14
CA LYS A 52 -15.19 0.58 15.07
C LYS A 52 -14.97 2.08 14.97
N GLN A 53 -15.04 2.79 16.10
CA GLN A 53 -14.84 4.22 16.16
C GLN A 53 -13.43 4.63 15.70
N THR A 54 -12.40 3.92 16.18
CA THR A 54 -11.00 4.23 15.87
C THR A 54 -10.69 3.95 14.40
N VAL A 55 -11.11 2.79 13.88
CA VAL A 55 -10.92 2.42 12.46
C VAL A 55 -11.59 3.45 11.54
N TRP A 56 -12.81 3.88 11.87
CA TRP A 56 -13.52 4.89 11.10
C TRP A 56 -12.83 6.26 11.15
N ALA A 57 -12.41 6.71 12.34
CA ALA A 57 -11.69 7.97 12.51
C ALA A 57 -10.37 7.98 11.72
N ASN A 58 -9.63 6.88 11.75
CA ASN A 58 -8.37 6.72 11.01
C ASN A 58 -8.61 6.73 9.50
N PHE A 59 -9.67 6.07 9.03
CA PHE A 59 -10.09 6.10 7.62
C PHE A 59 -10.36 7.53 7.14
N GLU A 60 -11.21 8.27 7.85
CA GLU A 60 -11.57 9.65 7.51
C GLU A 60 -10.33 10.56 7.52
N SER A 61 -9.50 10.45 8.56
CA SER A 61 -8.26 11.20 8.67
C SER A 61 -7.29 10.94 7.51
N ALA A 62 -7.14 9.69 7.08
CA ALA A 62 -6.26 9.32 5.97
C ALA A 62 -6.83 9.80 4.62
N ARG A 63 -8.15 9.64 4.42
CA ARG A 63 -8.88 10.16 3.25
C ARG A 63 -8.68 11.66 3.10
N ASP A 64 -8.90 12.41 4.18
CA ASP A 64 -8.77 13.87 4.16
C ASP A 64 -7.31 14.30 3.94
N GLY A 65 -6.36 13.53 4.49
CA GLY A 65 -4.94 13.67 4.22
C GLY A 65 -4.59 13.60 2.74
N MET A 66 -5.17 12.65 2.01
CA MET A 66 -4.96 12.52 0.56
C MET A 66 -5.53 13.70 -0.25
N SER A 67 -6.46 14.47 0.31
CA SER A 67 -7.04 15.66 -0.33
C SER A 67 -6.31 16.96 0.06
N ASN A 68 -5.39 16.92 1.02
CA ASN A 68 -4.68 18.10 1.49
C ASN A 68 -3.53 18.46 0.51
N PRO A 69 -3.47 19.70 -0.03
CA PRO A 69 -2.39 20.13 -0.91
C PRO A 69 -0.98 19.95 -0.31
N SER A 70 -0.80 20.13 1.01
CA SER A 70 0.50 19.95 1.67
C SER A 70 0.97 18.48 1.68
N VAL A 71 0.04 17.54 1.62
CA VAL A 71 0.31 16.10 1.55
C VAL A 71 0.43 15.67 0.09
N GLN A 72 -0.47 16.11 -0.80
CA GLN A 72 -0.46 15.79 -2.25
C GLN A 72 0.77 16.31 -2.99
N ALA A 73 1.31 17.48 -2.60
CA ALA A 73 2.41 18.14 -3.31
C ALA A 73 3.72 17.33 -3.29
N SER A 74 3.75 16.19 -2.60
CA SER A 74 4.92 15.37 -2.49
C SER A 74 4.50 13.93 -2.70
N ARG A 75 5.31 13.18 -3.46
CA ARG A 75 5.51 11.73 -3.23
C ARG A 75 6.12 11.51 -1.82
N SER A 76 5.63 12.28 -0.85
CA SER A 76 6.07 12.32 0.52
C SER A 76 5.66 11.00 1.11
N PRO A 77 6.46 10.53 2.06
CA PRO A 77 6.01 9.46 2.92
C PRO A 77 4.62 9.74 3.53
N ALA A 78 4.24 11.00 3.82
CA ALA A 78 2.90 11.35 4.29
C ALA A 78 1.80 10.92 3.31
N PHE A 79 1.93 11.23 2.02
CA PHE A 79 0.93 10.83 1.01
C PHE A 79 0.88 9.31 0.84
N ILE A 80 2.05 8.65 0.79
CA ILE A 80 2.13 7.18 0.66
C ILE A 80 1.40 6.53 1.85
N TRP A 81 1.75 6.91 3.07
CA TRP A 81 1.12 6.33 4.27
C TRP A 81 -0.35 6.72 4.41
N ALA A 82 -0.78 7.89 3.93
CA ALA A 82 -2.20 8.23 3.87
C ALA A 82 -2.97 7.28 2.94
N MET A 83 -2.42 6.95 1.77
CA MET A 83 -3.03 5.96 0.86
C MET A 83 -3.10 4.57 1.48
N GLU A 84 -1.99 4.08 2.03
CA GLU A 84 -1.91 2.76 2.67
C GLU A 84 -2.88 2.68 3.87
N ALA A 85 -2.92 3.71 4.71
CA ALA A 85 -3.85 3.79 5.83
C ALA A 85 -5.30 3.79 5.35
N ARG A 86 -5.65 4.60 4.35
CA ARG A 86 -7.01 4.63 3.79
C ARG A 86 -7.42 3.25 3.28
N TRP A 87 -6.56 2.54 2.56
CA TRP A 87 -6.85 1.22 2.02
C TRP A 87 -7.01 0.18 3.13
N ALA A 88 -6.08 0.10 4.07
CA ALA A 88 -6.15 -0.83 5.20
C ALA A 88 -7.39 -0.57 6.08
N CYS A 89 -7.67 0.69 6.40
CA CYS A 89 -8.87 1.05 7.16
C CYS A 89 -10.15 0.77 6.39
N SER A 90 -10.19 0.96 5.07
CA SER A 90 -11.38 0.62 4.28
C SER A 90 -11.69 -0.89 4.30
N ALA A 91 -10.66 -1.74 4.29
CA ALA A 91 -10.84 -3.18 4.44
C ALA A 91 -11.36 -3.53 5.84
N ALA A 92 -10.77 -2.94 6.89
CA ALA A 92 -11.22 -3.13 8.26
C ALA A 92 -12.67 -2.69 8.48
N VAL A 93 -13.08 -1.54 7.93
CA VAL A 93 -14.48 -1.07 7.93
C VAL A 93 -15.38 -2.13 7.29
N GLY A 94 -15.03 -2.64 6.11
CA GLY A 94 -15.82 -3.66 5.41
C GLY A 94 -16.03 -4.93 6.23
N TYR A 95 -14.98 -5.42 6.90
CA TYR A 95 -15.12 -6.57 7.81
C TYR A 95 -16.03 -6.26 9.01
N LEU A 96 -15.83 -5.10 9.66
CA LEU A 96 -16.58 -4.69 10.84
C LEU A 96 -18.07 -4.45 10.55
N ASP A 97 -18.40 -3.93 9.38
CA ASP A 97 -19.78 -3.77 8.89
C ASP A 97 -20.42 -5.13 8.60
N GLY A 98 -19.63 -6.10 8.14
CA GLY A 98 -20.03 -7.50 8.02
C GLY A 98 -20.14 -8.24 9.36
N GLY A 99 -19.85 -7.59 10.49
CA GLY A 99 -19.89 -8.20 11.83
C GLY A 99 -18.67 -9.06 12.16
N HIS A 100 -17.59 -8.95 11.39
CA HIS A 100 -16.36 -9.70 11.58
C HIS A 100 -15.22 -8.77 12.00
N LEU A 101 -14.44 -9.21 12.98
CA LEU A 101 -13.18 -8.55 13.35
C LEU A 101 -12.04 -9.29 12.67
N ASP A 102 -11.50 -8.69 11.61
CA ASP A 102 -10.27 -9.17 10.97
C ASP A 102 -9.08 -8.45 11.62
N GLU A 103 -8.34 -9.17 12.45
CA GLU A 103 -7.26 -8.58 13.27
C GLU A 103 -6.19 -7.91 12.41
N GLU A 104 -5.83 -8.52 11.28
CA GLU A 104 -4.76 -8.02 10.42
C GLU A 104 -5.12 -6.67 9.80
N SER A 105 -6.33 -6.52 9.25
CA SER A 105 -6.78 -5.24 8.68
C SER A 105 -6.92 -4.15 9.74
N VAL A 106 -7.42 -4.48 10.94
CA VAL A 106 -7.51 -3.53 12.07
C VAL A 106 -6.12 -3.07 12.50
N GLN A 107 -5.17 -4.01 12.67
CA GLN A 107 -3.80 -3.70 13.05
C GLN A 107 -3.08 -2.86 11.99
N LYS A 108 -3.27 -3.17 10.71
CA LYS A 108 -2.72 -2.39 9.60
C LYS A 108 -3.31 -0.99 9.54
N CYS A 109 -4.63 -0.84 9.71
CA CYS A 109 -5.30 0.45 9.75
C CYS A 109 -4.69 1.36 10.82
N ASP A 110 -4.58 0.87 12.05
CA ASP A 110 -4.01 1.59 13.19
C ASP A 110 -2.54 1.96 12.95
N CYS A 111 -1.73 0.97 12.57
CA CYS A 111 -0.32 1.11 12.30
C CYS A 111 0.00 2.12 11.18
N PHE A 112 -0.70 2.00 10.05
CA PHE A 112 -0.43 2.81 8.86
C PHE A 112 -0.94 4.23 9.05
N HIS A 113 -2.04 4.41 9.80
CA HIS A 113 -2.47 5.74 10.21
C HIS A 113 -1.45 6.41 11.15
N ALA A 114 -0.90 5.69 12.13
CA ALA A 114 0.15 6.21 12.99
C ALA A 114 1.42 6.60 12.20
N ARG A 115 1.76 5.85 11.14
CA ARG A 115 2.79 6.26 10.17
C ARG A 115 2.39 7.52 9.44
N TYR A 116 1.20 7.58 8.83
CA TYR A 116 0.73 8.78 8.13
C TYR A 116 0.85 10.05 9.00
N VAL A 117 0.41 9.99 10.25
CA VAL A 117 0.45 11.12 11.18
C VAL A 117 1.88 11.55 11.51
N SER A 118 2.86 10.63 11.57
CA SER A 118 4.24 10.97 11.90
C SER A 118 4.97 11.79 10.81
N PHE A 119 4.41 11.82 9.60
CA PHE A 119 4.95 12.55 8.46
C PHE A 119 4.20 13.84 8.12
N ARG A 120 3.08 14.10 8.80
CA ARG A 120 2.16 15.20 8.49
C ARG A 120 2.65 16.54 9.04
#